data_AF-A0A817ACM9-F1
#
_entry.id   AF-A0A817ACM9-F1
#
_cell.length_a   1.000
_cell.length_b   1.000
_cell.length_c   1.000
_cell.angle_alpha   90.00
_cell.angle_beta   90.00
_cell.angle_gamma   90.00
#
_symmetry.space_group_name_H-M   'P 1'
#
loop_
_entity.id
_entity.type
_entity.pdbx_description
1 polymer ?
#
loop_
_entity_poly.entity_id
_entity_poly.type
_entity_poly.pdbx_seq_one_letter_code
_entity_poly.pdbx_strand_id
1 'polypeptide(L)'
;MECSGRLSNGEHVNGGNSDCSCFMKVAEPLGSKSNKLEPYVSIAANDIQFGTKVYIHQLNGVSLPTGRIRNGRVRVDDVSWSFGANHIDFYVLRKTNYEKISGNIHGQADITVNSNCVLNTY
;
A
#
# COMPACT_ATOMS: atom_id res chain seq x y z
N MET A 1 -2.87 1.47 -12.60
CA MET A 1 -3.91 0.47 -12.31
C MET A 1 -4.34 0.63 -10.87
N GLU A 2 -5.59 0.31 -10.56
CA GLU A 2 -6.14 0.36 -9.21
C GLU A 2 -6.91 -0.93 -8.89
N CYS A 3 -7.55 -0.96 -7.72
CA CYS A 3 -8.46 -2.00 -7.28
C CYS A 3 -7.85 -3.40 -7.40
N SER A 4 -6.63 -3.53 -6.88
CA SER A 4 -5.97 -4.82 -6.81
C SER A 4 -6.64 -5.72 -5.77
N GLY A 5 -6.72 -7.00 -6.09
CA GLY A 5 -7.32 -7.99 -5.20
C GLY A 5 -6.72 -9.37 -5.43
N ARG A 6 -6.79 -10.20 -4.39
CA ARG A 6 -6.48 -11.63 -4.48
C ARG A 6 -7.74 -12.44 -4.26
N LEU A 7 -8.10 -13.25 -5.25
CA LEU A 7 -9.26 -14.12 -5.22
C LEU A 7 -9.02 -15.33 -4.30
N SER A 8 -10.10 -16.02 -3.91
CA SER A 8 -10.03 -17.20 -3.04
C SER A 8 -9.26 -18.37 -3.68
N ASN A 9 -9.28 -18.48 -5.00
CA ASN A 9 -8.49 -19.44 -5.77
C ASN A 9 -7.00 -19.06 -5.89
N GLY A 10 -6.59 -17.93 -5.32
CA GLY A 10 -5.22 -17.46 -5.30
C GLY A 10 -4.81 -16.56 -6.46
N GLU A 11 -5.64 -16.42 -7.50
CA GLU A 11 -5.38 -15.51 -8.63
C GLU A 11 -5.41 -14.04 -8.20
N HIS A 12 -4.65 -13.19 -8.90
CA HIS A 12 -4.67 -11.74 -8.71
C HIS A 12 -5.50 -11.08 -9.80
N VAL A 13 -6.13 -9.97 -9.41
CA VAL A 13 -6.87 -9.10 -10.31
C VAL A 13 -6.51 -7.64 -10.06
N ASN A 14 -6.64 -6.83 -11.11
CA ASN A 14 -6.66 -5.37 -11.04
C ASN A 14 -7.90 -4.85 -11.76
N GLY A 15 -8.30 -3.61 -11.47
CA GLY A 15 -9.37 -2.93 -12.19
C GLY A 15 -9.03 -2.79 -13.68
N GLY A 16 -9.94 -3.21 -14.54
CA GLY A 16 -9.89 -3.02 -15.99
C GLY A 16 -10.47 -1.68 -16.43
N ASN A 17 -11.08 -0.93 -15.51
CA ASN A 17 -11.64 0.41 -15.72
C ASN A 17 -11.50 1.25 -14.43
N SER A 18 -11.81 2.55 -14.54
CA SER A 18 -11.57 3.54 -13.48
C SER A 18 -12.51 3.44 -12.28
N ASP A 19 -13.69 2.83 -12.43
CA ASP A 19 -14.66 2.65 -11.35
C ASP A 19 -14.59 1.26 -10.69
N CYS A 20 -13.64 0.43 -11.15
CA CYS A 20 -13.43 -0.92 -10.67
C CYS A 20 -14.67 -1.82 -10.75
N SER A 21 -15.56 -1.55 -11.71
CA SER A 21 -16.68 -2.44 -12.02
C SER A 21 -16.26 -3.62 -12.91
N CYS A 22 -15.10 -3.53 -13.57
CA CYS A 22 -14.50 -4.59 -14.36
C CYS A 22 -13.12 -4.96 -13.81
N PHE A 23 -12.79 -6.25 -13.84
CA PHE A 23 -11.51 -6.77 -13.35
C PHE A 23 -10.82 -7.61 -14.42
N MET A 24 -9.50 -7.49 -14.48
CA MET A 24 -8.66 -8.30 -15.34
C MET A 24 -7.70 -9.13 -14.49
N LYS A 25 -7.47 -10.38 -14.92
CA LYS A 25 -6.47 -11.25 -14.30
C LYS A 25 -5.08 -10.69 -14.54
N VAL A 26 -4.27 -10.72 -13.49
CA VAL A 26 -2.87 -10.32 -13.50
C VAL A 26 -2.04 -11.35 -12.75
N ALA A 27 -0.74 -11.43 -13.05
CA ALA A 27 0.14 -12.34 -12.32
C ALA A 27 0.30 -11.92 -10.85
N GLU A 28 0.31 -10.61 -10.61
CA GLU A 28 0.57 -9.97 -9.32
C GLU A 28 -0.18 -8.64 -9.24
N PRO A 29 -0.43 -8.08 -8.03
CA PRO A 29 -1.12 -6.80 -7.90
C PRO A 29 -0.26 -5.66 -8.46
N LEU A 30 -0.85 -4.85 -9.32
CA LEU A 30 -0.16 -3.78 -10.04
C LEU A 30 -0.61 -2.39 -9.58
N GLY A 31 0.35 -1.48 -9.44
CA GLY A 31 0.13 -0.06 -9.16
C GLY A 31 -0.08 0.78 -10.42
N SER A 32 -0.07 2.10 -10.25
CA SER A 32 -0.28 3.12 -11.29
C SER A 32 0.66 3.01 -12.47
N LYS A 33 1.91 2.58 -12.27
CA LYS A 33 2.93 2.43 -13.32
C LYS A 33 3.15 0.99 -13.77
N SER A 34 2.17 0.10 -13.53
CA SER A 34 2.29 -1.35 -13.81
C SER A 34 3.44 -2.04 -13.06
N ASN A 35 3.93 -1.42 -11.99
CA ASN A 35 4.84 -2.02 -11.05
C ASN A 35 4.08 -2.92 -10.08
N LYS A 36 4.75 -3.96 -9.58
CA LYS A 36 4.25 -4.78 -8.49
C LYS A 36 4.03 -3.93 -7.23
N LEU A 37 2.89 -4.14 -6.57
CA LEU A 37 2.63 -3.65 -5.21
C LEU A 37 3.08 -4.70 -4.20
N GLU A 38 3.88 -4.27 -3.23
CA GLU A 38 4.40 -5.10 -2.16
C GLU A 38 3.59 -4.89 -0.89
N PRO A 39 2.89 -5.92 -0.38
CA PRO A 39 2.12 -5.82 0.86
C PRO A 39 3.00 -5.32 2.00
N TYR A 40 2.47 -4.38 2.77
CA TYR A 40 3.14 -3.74 3.88
C TYR A 40 4.39 -2.94 3.51
N VAL A 41 4.63 -2.63 2.24
CA VAL A 41 5.75 -1.78 1.80
C VAL A 41 5.25 -0.67 0.90
N SER A 42 4.38 -0.97 -0.04
CA SER A 42 3.84 -0.01 -1.00
C SER A 42 2.81 0.91 -0.35
N ILE A 43 2.89 2.20 -0.68
CA ILE A 43 1.86 3.20 -0.40
C ILE A 43 1.43 3.91 -1.68
N ALA A 44 0.19 4.39 -1.68
CA ALA A 44 -0.30 5.36 -2.66
C ALA A 44 -0.18 6.78 -2.10
N ALA A 45 0.35 7.73 -2.87
CA ALA A 45 0.38 9.15 -2.52
C ALA A 45 0.53 10.01 -3.78
N ASN A 46 -0.25 11.10 -3.90
CA ASN A 46 -0.22 11.96 -5.09
C ASN A 46 0.84 13.08 -4.99
N ASP A 47 1.15 13.55 -3.78
CA ASP A 47 2.05 14.69 -3.56
C ASP A 47 3.49 14.29 -3.23
N ILE A 48 3.77 12.99 -3.15
CA ILE A 48 5.11 12.47 -2.91
C ILE A 48 5.58 11.77 -4.18
N GLN A 49 6.79 12.09 -4.63
CA GLN A 49 7.33 11.52 -5.87
C GLN A 49 7.34 9.99 -5.82
N PHE A 50 6.87 9.36 -6.90
CA PHE A 50 6.92 7.91 -7.09
C PHE A 50 8.34 7.35 -6.87
N GLY A 51 8.45 6.23 -6.16
CA GLY A 51 9.69 5.56 -5.79
C GLY A 51 10.33 6.10 -4.50
N THR A 52 9.82 7.19 -3.94
CA THR A 52 10.35 7.79 -2.72
C THR A 52 10.14 6.87 -1.52
N LYS A 53 11.20 6.69 -0.73
CA LYS A 53 11.14 6.00 0.56
C LYS A 53 10.70 6.96 1.64
N VAL A 54 9.68 6.56 2.38
CA VAL A 54 9.09 7.35 3.46
C VAL A 54 9.15 6.55 4.75
N TYR A 55 9.40 7.24 5.85
CA TYR A 55 9.18 6.70 7.19
C TYR A 55 7.89 7.28 7.74
N ILE A 56 6.94 6.42 8.12
CA ILE A 56 5.67 6.78 8.76
C ILE A 56 5.78 6.38 10.22
N HIS A 57 5.78 7.37 11.12
CA HIS A 57 6.03 7.17 12.55
C HIS A 57 5.01 6.21 13.18
N GLN A 58 3.74 6.37 12.82
CA GLN A 58 2.60 5.59 13.30
C GLN A 58 2.65 4.12 12.86
N LEU A 59 3.44 3.80 11.82
CA LEU A 59 3.63 2.42 11.38
C LEU A 59 4.80 1.73 12.08
N ASN A 60 5.63 2.44 12.84
CA ASN A 60 6.73 1.82 13.55
C ASN A 60 6.23 1.08 14.81
N GLY A 61 6.67 -0.16 15.01
CA GLY A 61 6.23 -0.99 16.12
C GLY A 61 4.88 -1.69 15.90
N VAL A 62 4.18 -1.41 14.79
CA VAL A 62 2.90 -2.05 14.49
C VAL A 62 3.11 -3.54 14.21
N SER A 63 2.37 -4.39 14.93
CA SER A 63 2.36 -5.83 14.69
C SER A 63 1.48 -6.17 13.48
N LEU A 64 2.04 -6.89 12.53
CA LEU A 64 1.33 -7.38 11.36
C LEU A 64 0.57 -8.67 11.68
N PRO A 65 -0.46 -9.03 10.89
CA PRO A 65 -1.12 -10.33 10.99
C PRO A 65 -0.17 -11.53 10.84
N THR A 66 1.02 -11.34 10.25
CA THR A 66 2.07 -12.35 10.14
C THR A 66 2.91 -12.52 11.42
N GLY A 67 2.68 -11.69 12.44
CA GLY A 67 3.49 -11.61 13.67
C GLY A 67 4.77 -10.77 13.54
N ARG A 68 5.09 -10.28 12.33
CA ARG A 68 6.23 -9.39 12.11
C ARG A 68 5.93 -7.98 12.62
N ILE A 69 6.96 -7.33 13.18
CA ILE A 69 6.87 -5.94 13.65
C ILE A 69 7.38 -5.01 12.55
N ARG A 70 6.62 -3.97 12.27
CA ARG A 70 6.94 -2.95 11.27
C ARG A 70 8.03 -2.00 11.77
N ASN A 71 8.91 -1.59 10.86
CA ASN A 71 9.93 -0.56 11.10
C ASN A 71 9.50 0.84 10.61
N GLY A 72 8.21 1.06 10.34
CA GLY A 72 7.66 2.31 9.83
C GLY A 72 8.03 2.67 8.38
N ARG A 73 8.91 1.93 7.70
CA ARG A 73 9.38 2.28 6.34
C ARG A 73 8.43 1.77 5.27
N VAL A 74 8.21 2.59 4.26
CA VAL A 74 7.37 2.33 3.09
C VAL A 74 7.95 3.00 1.84
N ARG A 75 7.38 2.71 0.68
CA ARG A 75 7.75 3.32 -0.60
C ARG A 75 6.51 3.72 -1.39
N VAL A 76 6.56 4.90 -2.00
CA VAL A 76 5.51 5.35 -2.93
C VAL A 76 5.59 4.52 -4.20
N ASP A 77 4.63 3.63 -4.37
CA ASP A 77 4.55 2.68 -5.49
C ASP A 77 3.23 2.82 -6.25
N ASP A 78 2.38 3.76 -5.82
CA ASP A 78 1.09 3.98 -6.42
C ASP A 78 0.62 5.44 -6.31
N VAL A 79 -0.39 5.79 -7.09
CA VAL A 79 -1.17 7.03 -6.98
C VAL A 79 -2.65 6.67 -7.01
N SER A 80 -3.51 7.57 -6.54
CA SER A 80 -4.96 7.35 -6.53
C SER A 80 -5.67 8.47 -7.27
N TRP A 81 -6.64 8.14 -8.13
CA TRP A 81 -7.45 9.17 -8.82
C TRP A 81 -8.35 9.95 -7.85
N SER A 82 -8.67 9.36 -6.70
CA SER A 82 -9.58 9.96 -5.71
C SER A 82 -8.86 10.85 -4.69
N PHE A 83 -7.53 10.84 -4.68
CA PHE A 83 -6.75 11.58 -3.70
C PHE A 83 -6.64 13.05 -4.08
N GLY A 84 -6.96 13.91 -3.11
CA GLY A 84 -6.48 15.28 -3.06
C GLY A 84 -5.06 15.35 -2.48
N ALA A 85 -4.72 16.49 -1.88
CA ALA A 85 -3.42 16.68 -1.25
C ALA A 85 -3.35 16.05 0.16
N ASN A 86 -2.17 15.60 0.57
CA ASN A 86 -1.84 15.03 1.89
C ASN A 86 -2.57 13.72 2.24
N HIS A 87 -2.78 12.87 1.24
CA HIS A 87 -3.33 11.52 1.42
C HIS A 87 -2.28 10.43 1.21
N ILE A 88 -2.34 9.41 2.07
CA ILE A 88 -1.51 8.20 1.98
C ILE A 88 -2.40 6.99 2.24
N ASP A 89 -2.41 6.02 1.31
CA ASP A 89 -3.00 4.69 1.55
C ASP A 89 -1.92 3.63 1.66
N PHE A 90 -2.07 2.76 2.66
CA PHE A 90 -1.12 1.68 2.94
C PHE A 90 -1.59 0.34 2.36
N TYR A 91 -0.82 -0.19 1.41
CA TYR A 91 -1.20 -1.42 0.72
C TYR A 91 -0.99 -2.66 1.59
N VAL A 92 -2.09 -3.33 1.94
CA VAL A 92 -2.07 -4.51 2.84
C VAL A 92 -2.66 -5.78 2.24
N LEU A 93 -2.85 -5.80 0.91
CA LEU A 93 -3.31 -6.92 0.07
C LEU A 93 -4.74 -7.43 0.33
N ARG A 94 -5.13 -7.64 1.58
CA ARG A 94 -6.41 -8.26 1.96
C ARG A 94 -7.20 -7.36 2.89
N LYS A 95 -8.53 -7.34 2.72
CA LYS A 95 -9.45 -6.68 3.64
C LYS A 95 -9.29 -7.16 5.09
N THR A 96 -9.08 -8.46 5.30
CA THR A 96 -8.85 -9.02 6.64
C THR A 96 -7.55 -8.55 7.28
N ASN A 97 -6.55 -8.15 6.49
CA ASN A 97 -5.35 -7.52 7.02
C ASN A 97 -5.64 -6.08 7.43
N TYR A 98 -6.37 -5.35 6.59
CA TYR A 98 -6.84 -4.00 6.89
C TYR A 98 -7.61 -3.97 8.22
N GLU A 99 -8.61 -4.82 8.39
CA GLU A 99 -9.45 -4.87 9.61
C GLU A 99 -8.64 -5.13 10.89
N LYS A 100 -7.53 -5.87 10.79
CA LYS A 100 -6.66 -6.19 11.92
C LYS A 100 -5.73 -5.05 12.31
N ILE A 101 -5.30 -4.23 11.36
CA ILE A 101 -4.32 -3.16 11.61
C ILE A 101 -5.00 -1.80 11.77
N SER A 102 -6.15 -1.59 11.14
CA SER A 102 -6.88 -0.33 11.03
C SER A 102 -7.11 0.34 12.39
N GLY A 103 -7.42 -0.44 13.43
CA GLY A 103 -7.66 0.10 14.77
C GLY A 103 -6.47 0.86 15.36
N ASN A 104 -5.26 0.67 14.83
CA ASN A 104 -4.02 1.22 15.38
C ASN A 104 -3.35 2.29 14.49
N ILE A 105 -3.75 2.45 13.22
CA ILE A 105 -2.96 3.21 12.23
C ILE A 105 -3.78 4.14 11.33
N HIS A 106 -4.99 4.51 11.75
CA HIS A 106 -5.88 5.39 10.99
C HIS A 106 -5.83 6.84 11.45
N GLY A 107 -5.98 7.76 10.50
CA GLY A 107 -6.03 9.20 10.74
C GLY A 107 -4.76 9.92 10.26
N GLN A 108 -4.24 10.81 11.11
CA GLN A 108 -3.07 11.62 10.78
C GLN A 108 -1.78 10.79 10.86
N ALA A 109 -0.93 10.95 9.85
CA ALA A 109 0.37 10.31 9.76
C ALA A 109 1.47 11.38 9.73
N ASP A 110 2.48 11.23 10.59
CA ASP A 110 3.70 12.00 10.51
C ASP A 110 4.68 11.27 9.62
N ILE A 111 5.29 12.00 8.69
CA ILE A 111 6.18 11.40 7.69
C ILE A 111 7.56 12.06 7.64
N THR A 112 8.57 11.25 7.37
CA THR A 112 9.92 11.72 7.02
C THR A 112 10.29 11.18 5.64
N VAL A 113 10.47 12.11 4.70
CA VAL A 113 10.79 11.84 3.29
C VAL A 113 12.30 11.62 3.12
N ASN A 114 12.71 10.83 2.12
CA ASN A 114 14.12 10.57 1.78
C ASN A 114 14.93 9.98 2.93
N SER A 115 14.28 9.07 3.64
CA SER A 115 14.88 8.43 4.79
C SER A 115 15.90 7.36 4.33
N ASN A 116 17.16 7.44 4.77
CA ASN A 116 18.29 6.59 4.32
C ASN A 116 18.22 5.11 4.78
N CYS A 117 17.02 4.54 4.94
CA CYS A 117 16.85 3.22 5.55
C CYS A 117 16.41 2.14 4.55
N VAL A 118 16.62 0.91 4.99
CA VAL A 118 16.35 -0.33 4.27
C VAL A 118 14.87 -0.69 4.44
N LEU A 119 14.20 -1.00 3.33
CA LEU A 119 12.85 -1.55 3.36
C LEU A 119 12.93 -3.00 3.84
N ASN A 120 12.07 -3.36 4.78
CA ASN A 120 11.94 -4.76 5.19
C ASN A 120 11.05 -5.50 4.19
N THR A 121 11.32 -6.79 4.01
CA THR A 121 10.42 -7.73 3.34
C THR A 121 9.50 -8.37 4.38
N TYR A 122 8.19 -8.41 4.12
CA TYR A 122 7.18 -8.89 5.07
C TYR A 122 6.45 -10.13 4.56
#